data_AF-S8C1S8-F1
#
_entry.id   AF-S8C1S8-F1
#
_cell.length_a   1.000
_cell.length_b   1.000
_cell.length_c   1.000
_cell.angle_alpha   90.00
_cell.angle_beta   90.00
_cell.angle_gamma   90.00
#
_symmetry.space_group_name_H-M   'P 1'
#
loop_
_entity.id
_entity.type
_entity.pdbx_description
1 polymer ?
#
loop_
_entity_poly.entity_id
_entity_poly.type
_entity_poly.pdbx_seq_one_letter_code
_entity_poly.pdbx_strand_id
1 'polypeptide(L)'
;VDVKHAGEIDEIFDAISYRKGASVIRMLESYLGSENFQKALASYIKRYACSNAKTEDLWSVLEEVSGEPVNEIMFSWTKQKGYPVVSVKAEEDDHLIFEQSQFLLSGSQGEGQWIVPITLCCGSYDALRTFLLHSKSETFDLKGFSGFSSERPWIKVNVDQTGFFRVKYDDELSARLREAIEKKVLSTSDKYGILDDYYALSMACQQPLASLLALMAAYREEHDYIILSNLIS
;
A
#
# COMPACT_ATOMS: atom_id res chain seq x y z
N VAL A 1 -15.22 -15.58 11.73
CA VAL A 1 -16.30 -16.03 10.84
C VAL A 1 -16.94 -17.21 11.54
N ASP A 2 -18.25 -17.18 11.78
CA ASP A 2 -18.94 -18.32 12.40
C ASP A 2 -19.18 -19.38 11.33
N VAL A 3 -18.62 -20.57 11.52
CA VAL A 3 -18.85 -21.74 10.67
C VAL A 3 -20.04 -22.50 11.25
N LYS A 4 -21.15 -22.51 10.53
CA LYS A 4 -22.36 -23.24 10.91
C LYS A 4 -22.44 -24.60 10.23
N HIS A 5 -21.78 -24.76 9.08
CA HIS A 5 -21.80 -25.99 8.29
C HIS A 5 -20.41 -26.39 7.79
N ALA A 6 -20.12 -27.69 7.73
CA ALA A 6 -18.81 -28.21 7.35
C ALA A 6 -18.32 -27.76 5.95
N GLY A 7 -19.24 -27.48 5.01
CA GLY A 7 -18.90 -26.96 3.68
C GLY A 7 -18.43 -25.50 3.66
N GLU A 8 -18.79 -24.71 4.68
CA GLU A 8 -18.33 -23.31 4.82
C GLU A 8 -16.85 -23.23 5.22
N ILE A 9 -16.26 -24.35 5.64
CA ILE A 9 -14.83 -24.47 5.96
C ILE A 9 -13.99 -24.33 4.69
N ASP A 10 -14.40 -25.00 3.60
CA ASP A 10 -13.67 -24.94 2.32
C ASP A 10 -13.76 -23.54 1.68
N GLU A 11 -14.85 -22.79 1.92
CA GLU A 11 -15.00 -21.40 1.47
C GLU A 11 -14.12 -20.41 2.27
N ILE A 12 -13.76 -20.74 3.51
CA ILE A 12 -12.80 -19.93 4.30
C ILE A 12 -11.37 -20.13 3.79
N PHE A 13 -11.04 -21.29 3.24
CA PHE A 13 -9.73 -21.60 2.65
C PHE A 13 -9.59 -21.15 1.19
N ASP A 14 -10.11 -19.98 0.86
CA ASP A 14 -10.01 -19.43 -0.49
C ASP A 14 -8.72 -18.60 -0.72
N ALA A 15 -8.44 -18.32 -1.99
CA ALA A 15 -7.28 -17.51 -2.38
C ALA A 15 -7.34 -16.08 -1.80
N ILE A 16 -8.53 -15.59 -1.44
CA ILE A 16 -8.71 -14.27 -0.83
C ILE A 16 -8.17 -14.29 0.60
N SER A 17 -8.55 -15.27 1.41
CA SER A 17 -8.06 -15.45 2.78
C SER A 17 -6.53 -15.51 2.84
N TYR A 18 -5.90 -16.30 1.97
CA TYR A 18 -4.44 -16.43 1.95
C TYR A 18 -3.73 -15.21 1.38
N ARG A 19 -4.15 -14.69 0.21
CA ARG A 19 -3.44 -13.58 -0.44
C ARG A 19 -3.69 -12.25 0.27
N LYS A 20 -4.95 -11.92 0.59
CA LYS A 20 -5.27 -10.70 1.35
C LYS A 20 -4.70 -10.77 2.76
N GLY A 21 -4.88 -11.90 3.45
CA GLY A 21 -4.35 -12.09 4.80
C GLY A 21 -2.83 -11.87 4.86
N ALA A 22 -2.08 -12.53 3.98
CA ALA A 22 -0.63 -12.36 3.92
C ALA A 22 -0.20 -10.92 3.57
N SER A 23 -0.86 -10.28 2.59
CA SER A 23 -0.52 -8.90 2.20
C SER A 23 -0.84 -7.89 3.29
N VAL A 24 -1.95 -8.04 4.01
CA VAL A 24 -2.31 -7.14 5.12
C VAL A 24 -1.35 -7.35 6.29
N ILE A 25 -0.92 -8.58 6.58
CA ILE A 25 0.11 -8.85 7.59
C ILE A 25 1.46 -8.23 7.19
N ARG A 26 1.87 -8.35 5.92
CA ARG A 26 3.11 -7.72 5.41
C ARG A 26 3.06 -6.19 5.50
N MET A 27 1.92 -5.59 5.19
CA MET A 27 1.70 -4.16 5.39
C MET A 27 1.85 -3.75 6.85
N LEU A 28 1.27 -4.53 7.76
CA LEU A 28 1.38 -4.27 9.20
C LEU A 28 2.81 -4.42 9.70
N GLU A 29 3.54 -5.45 9.28
CA GLU A 29 4.97 -5.61 9.59
C GLU A 29 5.77 -4.39 9.09
N SER A 30 5.54 -3.97 7.85
CA SER A 30 6.21 -2.80 7.27
C SER A 30 5.92 -1.52 8.03
N TYR A 31 4.72 -1.37 8.61
CA TYR A 31 4.32 -0.23 9.42
C TYR A 31 4.96 -0.25 10.81
N LEU A 32 4.92 -1.40 11.49
CA LEU A 32 5.44 -1.55 12.85
C LEU A 32 6.96 -1.66 12.92
N GLY A 33 7.60 -2.04 11.80
CA GLY A 33 8.99 -2.43 11.72
C GLY A 33 9.20 -3.89 12.15
N SER A 34 10.09 -4.60 11.44
CA SER A 34 10.31 -6.04 11.63
C SER A 34 10.73 -6.40 13.07
N GLU A 35 11.47 -5.53 13.76
CA GLU A 35 11.89 -5.79 15.15
C GLU A 35 10.70 -5.85 16.12
N ASN A 36 9.83 -4.83 16.10
CA ASN A 36 8.65 -4.79 16.96
C ASN A 36 7.67 -5.90 16.59
N PHE A 37 7.48 -6.14 15.28
CA PHE A 37 6.61 -7.21 14.78
C PHE A 37 7.08 -8.60 15.25
N GLN A 38 8.37 -8.91 15.13
CA GLN A 38 8.93 -10.19 15.59
C GLN A 38 8.84 -10.35 17.11
N LYS A 39 9.15 -9.29 17.88
CA LYS A 39 8.99 -9.29 19.34
C LYS A 39 7.53 -9.55 19.75
N ALA A 40 6.59 -8.89 19.09
CA ALA A 40 5.17 -9.07 19.33
C ALA A 40 4.71 -10.49 19.02
N LEU A 41 5.11 -11.06 17.88
CA LEU A 41 4.79 -12.45 17.53
C LEU A 41 5.37 -13.45 18.54
N ALA A 42 6.62 -13.27 18.98
CA ALA A 42 7.21 -14.10 20.01
C ALA A 42 6.43 -14.03 21.33
N SER A 43 6.00 -12.82 21.73
CA SER A 43 5.15 -12.60 22.91
C SER A 43 3.79 -13.29 22.76
N TYR A 44 3.14 -13.16 21.60
CA TYR A 44 1.84 -13.76 21.30
C TYR A 44 1.91 -15.29 21.38
N ILE A 45 2.87 -15.91 20.70
CA ILE A 45 3.05 -17.37 20.71
C ILE A 45 3.30 -17.88 22.14
N LYS A 46 4.12 -17.17 22.92
CA LYS A 46 4.38 -17.54 24.32
C LYS A 46 3.15 -17.39 25.20
N ARG A 47 2.36 -16.33 25.02
CA ARG A 47 1.17 -16.02 25.83
C ARG A 47 0.03 -17.01 25.60
N TYR A 48 -0.16 -17.47 24.36
CA TYR A 48 -1.24 -18.38 23.98
C TYR A 48 -0.77 -19.82 23.73
N ALA A 49 0.45 -20.17 24.16
CA ALA A 49 0.99 -21.51 24.02
C ALA A 49 0.06 -22.55 24.64
N CYS A 50 -0.21 -23.63 23.90
CA CYS A 50 -1.11 -24.73 24.32
C CYS A 50 -2.55 -24.29 24.65
N SER A 51 -3.00 -23.15 24.12
CA SER A 51 -4.35 -22.61 24.27
C SER A 51 -4.91 -22.16 22.92
N ASN A 52 -6.12 -21.60 22.93
CA ASN A 52 -6.77 -21.00 21.77
C ASN A 52 -6.63 -19.47 21.82
N ALA A 53 -6.66 -18.84 20.65
CA ALA A 53 -6.65 -17.39 20.50
C ALA A 53 -7.63 -16.96 19.41
N LYS A 54 -8.09 -15.71 19.51
CA LYS A 54 -8.93 -15.02 18.54
C LYS A 54 -8.11 -13.98 17.78
N THR A 55 -8.66 -13.47 16.68
CA THR A 55 -8.04 -12.42 15.87
C THR A 55 -7.69 -11.18 16.70
N GLU A 56 -8.57 -10.78 17.61
CA GLU A 56 -8.39 -9.64 18.50
C GLU A 56 -7.25 -9.83 19.52
N ASP A 57 -6.92 -11.07 19.88
CA ASP A 57 -5.82 -11.40 20.78
C ASP A 57 -4.46 -11.09 20.15
N LEU A 58 -4.31 -11.35 18.84
CA LEU A 58 -3.10 -11.04 18.09
C LEU A 58 -2.89 -9.52 18.00
N TRP A 59 -3.94 -8.77 17.64
CA TRP A 59 -3.88 -7.31 17.53
C TRP A 59 -3.55 -6.65 18.86
N SER A 60 -4.11 -7.15 19.96
CA SER A 60 -3.83 -6.65 21.31
C SER A 60 -2.36 -6.82 21.70
N VAL A 61 -1.73 -7.96 21.36
CA VAL A 61 -0.29 -8.15 21.65
C VAL A 61 0.59 -7.27 20.78
N LEU A 62 0.24 -7.10 19.50
CA LEU A 62 0.98 -6.21 18.59
C LEU A 62 0.91 -4.76 19.07
N GLU A 63 -0.27 -4.28 19.43
CA GLU A 63 -0.50 -2.94 19.99
C GLU A 63 0.27 -2.72 21.31
N GLU A 64 0.25 -3.70 22.23
CA GLU A 64 0.98 -3.62 23.50
C GLU A 64 2.50 -3.48 23.30
N VAL A 65 3.07 -4.17 22.31
CA VAL A 65 4.51 -4.19 22.07
C VAL A 65 4.99 -3.02 21.22
N SER A 66 4.22 -2.61 20.21
CA SER A 66 4.61 -1.52 19.32
C SER A 66 4.23 -0.14 19.85
N GLY A 67 3.18 -0.04 20.67
CA GLY A 67 2.57 1.25 21.05
C GLY A 67 1.74 1.92 19.95
N GLU A 68 1.58 1.26 18.80
CA GLU A 68 0.81 1.73 17.65
C GLU A 68 -0.65 1.25 17.72
N PRO A 69 -1.63 1.97 17.12
CA PRO A 69 -3.06 1.64 17.21
C PRO A 69 -3.45 0.45 16.29
N VAL A 70 -2.82 -0.72 16.52
CA VAL A 70 -2.96 -1.90 15.67
C VAL A 70 -4.39 -2.41 15.63
N ASN A 71 -5.11 -2.40 16.74
CA ASN A 71 -6.51 -2.83 16.74
C ASN A 71 -7.36 -1.97 15.80
N GLU A 72 -7.20 -0.65 15.85
CA GLU A 72 -7.97 0.28 15.02
C GLU A 72 -7.65 0.07 13.53
N ILE A 73 -6.37 0.00 13.20
CA ILE A 73 -5.89 -0.26 11.83
C ILE A 73 -6.48 -1.59 11.34
N MET A 74 -6.24 -2.68 12.05
CA MET A 74 -6.59 -4.02 11.59
C MET A 74 -8.09 -4.30 11.61
N PHE A 75 -8.85 -3.63 12.46
CA PHE A 75 -10.31 -3.66 12.41
C PHE A 75 -10.80 -3.13 11.05
N SER A 76 -10.24 -2.01 10.57
CA SER A 76 -10.59 -1.44 9.26
C SER A 76 -10.24 -2.37 8.09
N TRP A 77 -9.20 -3.21 8.19
CA TRP A 77 -8.78 -4.09 7.10
C TRP A 77 -9.49 -5.45 7.05
N THR A 78 -9.90 -5.96 8.22
CA THR A 78 -10.42 -7.33 8.37
C THR A 78 -11.94 -7.42 8.42
N LYS A 79 -12.66 -6.33 8.77
CA LYS A 79 -14.12 -6.33 8.92
C LYS A 79 -14.89 -5.85 7.67
N GLN A 80 -14.20 -5.40 6.63
CA GLN A 80 -14.81 -5.00 5.35
C GLN A 80 -14.14 -5.63 4.13
N LYS A 81 -14.89 -5.72 3.03
CA LYS A 81 -14.44 -6.29 1.75
C LYS A 81 -13.69 -5.25 0.91
N GLY A 82 -12.78 -5.73 0.07
CA GLY A 82 -11.99 -4.87 -0.83
C GLY A 82 -10.77 -4.24 -0.16
N TYR A 83 -10.27 -3.19 -0.81
CA TYR A 83 -9.10 -2.39 -0.45
C TYR A 83 -9.19 -1.00 -1.10
N PRO A 84 -8.44 0.01 -0.61
CA PRO A 84 -8.50 1.35 -1.15
C PRO A 84 -7.57 1.58 -2.35
N VAL A 85 -7.94 2.56 -3.17
CA VAL A 85 -7.00 3.36 -3.97
C VAL A 85 -6.77 4.68 -3.24
N VAL A 86 -5.51 5.09 -3.14
CA VAL A 86 -5.07 6.36 -2.58
C VAL A 86 -4.62 7.27 -3.72
N SER A 87 -5.37 8.34 -3.97
CA SER A 87 -5.01 9.39 -4.90
C SER A 87 -4.08 10.39 -4.22
N VAL A 88 -3.00 10.78 -4.90
CA VAL A 88 -1.97 11.67 -4.39
C VAL A 88 -1.78 12.81 -5.38
N LYS A 89 -1.94 14.03 -4.90
CA LYS A 89 -1.82 15.26 -5.69
C LYS A 89 -0.78 16.19 -5.08
N ALA A 90 0.05 16.81 -5.91
CA ALA A 90 0.90 17.90 -5.48
C ALA A 90 0.07 19.18 -5.38
N GLU A 91 0.27 19.94 -4.31
CA GLU A 91 -0.22 21.31 -4.15
C GLU A 91 0.94 22.31 -4.06
N GLU A 92 0.59 23.60 -4.08
CA GLU A 92 1.53 24.67 -3.79
C GLU A 92 2.13 24.54 -2.37
N ASP A 93 3.25 25.24 -2.13
CA ASP A 93 3.95 25.27 -0.84
C ASP A 93 4.41 23.90 -0.30
N ASP A 94 4.73 22.96 -1.19
CA ASP A 94 5.25 21.63 -0.88
C ASP A 94 4.28 20.76 -0.06
N HIS A 95 2.98 20.85 -0.35
CA HIS A 95 1.98 19.96 0.24
C HIS A 95 1.59 18.83 -0.71
N LEU A 96 1.23 17.68 -0.12
CA LEU A 96 0.55 16.60 -0.82
C LEU A 96 -0.85 16.41 -0.27
N ILE A 97 -1.84 16.28 -1.14
CA ILE A 97 -3.17 15.83 -0.76
C ILE A 97 -3.26 14.33 -1.00
N PHE A 98 -3.62 13.59 0.05
CA PHE A 98 -3.94 12.17 0.01
C PHE A 98 -5.45 12.01 0.11
N GLU A 99 -6.06 11.34 -0.85
CA GLU A 99 -7.50 11.04 -0.87
C GLU A 99 -7.73 9.54 -1.10
N GLN A 100 -8.46 8.88 -0.21
CA GLN A 100 -8.79 7.46 -0.35
C GLN A 100 -10.23 7.22 -0.80
N SER A 101 -10.40 6.20 -1.63
CA SER A 101 -11.70 5.61 -1.96
C SER A 101 -11.55 4.11 -2.18
N GLN A 102 -12.66 3.36 -2.10
CA GLN A 102 -12.63 1.93 -2.38
C GLN A 102 -12.33 1.66 -3.86
N PHE A 103 -11.32 0.83 -4.12
CA PHE A 103 -10.99 0.41 -5.48
C PHE A 103 -11.91 -0.73 -5.93
N LEU A 104 -12.60 -0.53 -7.06
CA LEU A 104 -13.45 -1.53 -7.71
C LEU A 104 -13.09 -1.59 -9.20
N LEU A 105 -12.87 -2.80 -9.72
CA LEU A 105 -12.54 -3.01 -11.15
C LEU A 105 -13.67 -2.57 -12.09
N SER A 106 -14.91 -2.49 -11.61
CA SER A 106 -16.05 -1.94 -12.35
C SER A 106 -15.95 -0.43 -12.56
N GLY A 107 -15.02 0.27 -11.88
CA GLY A 107 -14.93 1.73 -11.88
C GLY A 107 -16.01 2.44 -11.05
N SER A 108 -16.95 1.70 -10.46
CA SER A 108 -17.98 2.25 -9.59
C SER A 108 -17.39 2.78 -8.28
N GLN A 109 -18.06 3.76 -7.68
CA GLN A 109 -17.70 4.27 -6.35
C GLN A 109 -18.12 3.26 -5.27
N GLY A 110 -17.20 2.94 -4.36
CA GLY A 110 -17.49 2.17 -3.16
C GLY A 110 -17.43 3.04 -1.92
N GLU A 111 -18.07 2.60 -0.84
CA GLU A 111 -18.19 3.35 0.41
C GLU A 111 -17.14 2.95 1.47
N GLY A 112 -16.28 1.97 1.16
CA GLY A 112 -15.25 1.51 2.09
C GLY A 112 -14.25 2.61 2.47
N GLN A 113 -13.82 2.61 3.73
CA GLN A 113 -12.82 3.52 4.28
C GLN A 113 -11.90 2.75 5.22
N TRP A 114 -10.59 2.92 5.07
CA TRP A 114 -9.57 2.22 5.83
C TRP A 114 -8.71 3.21 6.60
N ILE A 115 -8.05 2.73 7.65
CA ILE A 115 -6.90 3.42 8.22
C ILE A 115 -5.69 2.87 7.48
N VAL A 116 -5.12 3.68 6.59
CA VAL A 116 -4.09 3.22 5.65
C VAL A 116 -2.71 3.62 6.16
N PRO A 117 -1.82 2.66 6.46
CA PRO A 117 -0.41 2.95 6.69
C PRO A 117 0.25 3.38 5.38
N ILE A 118 0.51 4.67 5.24
CA ILE A 118 1.17 5.26 4.08
C ILE A 118 2.68 5.25 4.30
N THR A 119 3.42 4.64 3.39
CA THR A 119 4.86 4.82 3.25
C THR A 119 5.15 5.73 2.07
N LEU A 120 6.10 6.64 2.23
CA LEU A 120 6.47 7.64 1.24
C LEU A 120 7.98 7.87 1.24
N CYS A 121 8.61 7.84 0.06
CA CYS A 121 9.96 8.37 -0.12
C CYS A 121 10.01 9.44 -1.20
N CYS A 122 11.00 10.32 -1.09
CA CYS A 122 11.11 11.51 -1.92
C CYS A 122 12.55 11.73 -2.35
N GLY A 123 12.83 11.59 -3.65
CA GLY A 123 14.15 11.75 -4.27
C GLY A 123 15.18 10.66 -3.91
N SER A 124 15.06 10.06 -2.73
CA SER A 124 15.87 8.94 -2.24
C SER A 124 15.03 8.05 -1.32
N TYR A 125 15.33 6.74 -1.34
CA TYR A 125 14.76 5.77 -0.40
C TYR A 125 15.16 6.03 1.06
N ASP A 126 16.29 6.71 1.30
CA ASP A 126 16.71 7.10 2.66
C ASP A 126 15.80 8.17 3.26
N ALA A 127 15.08 8.92 2.41
CA ALA A 127 14.07 9.89 2.82
C ALA A 127 12.70 9.22 3.03
N LEU A 128 12.67 8.08 3.73
CA LEU A 128 11.43 7.37 4.05
C LEU A 128 10.65 8.11 5.16
N ARG A 129 9.33 8.20 4.97
CA ARG A 129 8.36 8.59 5.98
C ARG A 129 7.20 7.62 5.99
N THR A 130 6.59 7.53 7.17
CA THR A 130 5.43 6.69 7.42
C THR A 130 4.42 7.47 8.24
N PHE A 131 3.15 7.39 7.87
CA PHE A 131 2.04 7.98 8.62
C PHE A 131 0.75 7.20 8.37
N LEU A 132 -0.27 7.45 9.17
CA LEU A 132 -1.60 6.86 8.99
C LEU A 132 -2.53 7.86 8.31
N LEU A 133 -3.17 7.43 7.22
CA LEU A 133 -4.29 8.15 6.63
C LEU A 133 -5.59 7.65 7.28
N HIS A 134 -6.17 8.44 8.18
CA HIS A 134 -7.37 8.05 8.93
C HIS A 134 -8.66 8.43 8.18
N SER A 135 -8.65 9.61 7.59
CA SER A 135 -9.80 10.24 6.95
C SER A 135 -9.84 9.94 5.46
N LYS A 136 -10.96 10.30 4.82
CA LYS A 136 -11.08 10.21 3.36
C LYS A 136 -10.09 11.11 2.61
N SER A 137 -9.74 12.25 3.19
CA SER A 137 -8.79 13.19 2.61
C SER A 137 -7.97 13.83 3.72
N GLU A 138 -6.66 13.89 3.56
CA GLU A 138 -5.73 14.56 4.47
C GLU A 138 -4.61 15.25 3.68
N THR A 139 -4.11 16.36 4.21
CA THR A 139 -2.97 17.07 3.65
C THR A 139 -1.72 16.70 4.43
N PHE A 140 -0.65 16.40 3.72
CA PHE A 140 0.65 16.07 4.27
C PHE A 140 1.67 17.14 3.87
N ASP A 141 2.30 17.77 4.86
CA ASP A 141 3.32 18.80 4.65
C ASP A 141 4.69 18.15 4.41
N LEU A 142 5.33 18.48 3.28
CA LEU A 142 6.68 17.99 2.96
C LEU A 142 7.78 18.84 3.61
N LYS A 143 7.46 19.90 4.35
CA LYS A 143 8.47 20.69 5.07
C LYS A 143 9.26 19.80 6.03
N GLY A 144 10.58 19.85 5.91
CA GLY A 144 11.50 19.00 6.69
C GLY A 144 11.84 17.65 6.03
N PHE A 145 11.37 17.38 4.80
CA PHE A 145 11.92 16.30 3.98
C PHE A 145 13.34 16.64 3.51
N SER A 146 14.33 15.85 3.92
CA SER A 146 15.72 15.99 3.48
C SER A 146 15.90 15.83 1.96
N GLY A 147 14.98 15.14 1.29
CA GLY A 147 14.97 14.92 -0.16
C GLY A 147 14.40 16.07 -1.00
N PHE A 148 13.76 17.07 -0.39
CA PHE A 148 13.13 18.17 -1.12
C PHE A 148 14.09 19.29 -1.55
N SER A 149 15.40 19.08 -1.41
CA SER A 149 16.45 20.04 -1.78
C SER A 149 16.71 20.11 -3.30
N SER A 150 16.28 19.12 -4.08
CA SER A 150 16.30 19.19 -5.55
C SER A 150 15.07 19.94 -6.06
N GLU A 151 15.19 20.67 -7.17
CA GLU A 151 14.04 21.22 -7.89
C GLU A 151 13.14 20.06 -8.36
N ARG A 152 12.11 19.72 -7.57
CA ARG A 152 11.07 18.71 -7.85
C ARG A 152 11.54 17.24 -7.83
N PRO A 153 11.84 16.67 -6.64
CA PRO A 153 12.13 15.25 -6.52
C PRO A 153 10.95 14.37 -6.93
N TRP A 154 11.26 13.15 -7.38
CA TRP A 154 10.26 12.09 -7.54
C TRP A 154 9.71 11.68 -6.18
N ILE A 155 8.45 11.25 -6.15
CA ILE A 155 7.72 10.88 -4.95
C ILE A 155 7.13 9.50 -5.16
N LYS A 156 7.53 8.51 -4.35
CA LYS A 156 6.98 7.16 -4.38
C LYS A 156 6.23 6.88 -3.09
N VAL A 157 4.94 6.65 -3.23
CA VAL A 157 4.03 6.21 -2.18
C VAL A 157 3.89 4.69 -2.26
N ASN A 158 3.61 4.03 -1.13
CA ASN A 158 3.59 2.57 -1.01
C ASN A 158 4.94 1.93 -1.36
N VAL A 159 6.00 2.40 -0.71
CA VAL A 159 7.39 1.97 -0.94
C VAL A 159 7.52 0.44 -0.84
N ASP A 160 8.19 -0.16 -1.82
CA ASP A 160 8.36 -1.61 -2.01
C ASP A 160 7.06 -2.42 -2.12
N GLN A 161 5.95 -1.73 -2.41
CA GLN A 161 4.60 -2.29 -2.54
C GLN A 161 4.21 -3.16 -1.33
N THR A 162 4.58 -2.74 -0.12
CA THR A 162 4.27 -3.47 1.12
C THR A 162 2.83 -3.26 1.57
N GLY A 163 2.23 -2.12 1.23
CA GLY A 163 0.85 -1.76 1.52
C GLY A 163 -0.16 -2.45 0.61
N PHE A 164 -1.27 -2.90 1.20
CA PHE A 164 -2.38 -3.54 0.46
C PHE A 164 -3.36 -2.51 -0.11
N PHE A 165 -2.84 -1.54 -0.87
CA PHE A 165 -3.61 -0.49 -1.53
C PHE A 165 -2.95 -0.09 -2.85
N ARG A 166 -3.71 0.57 -3.73
CA ARG A 166 -3.21 1.12 -4.99
C ARG A 166 -2.92 2.61 -4.87
N VAL A 167 -1.98 3.12 -5.67
CA VAL A 167 -1.69 4.55 -5.70
C VAL A 167 -2.05 5.15 -7.05
N LYS A 168 -2.81 6.25 -7.03
CA LYS A 168 -3.10 7.08 -8.20
C LYS A 168 -2.40 8.42 -8.08
N TYR A 169 -1.42 8.67 -8.93
CA TYR A 169 -0.72 9.96 -8.97
C TYR A 169 -1.43 10.93 -9.90
N ASP A 170 -1.34 12.23 -9.60
CA ASP A 170 -1.65 13.29 -10.56
C ASP A 170 -0.62 13.34 -11.71
N ASP A 171 -0.89 14.20 -12.70
CA ASP A 171 -0.05 14.29 -13.90
C ASP A 171 1.37 14.78 -13.60
N GLU A 172 1.53 15.65 -12.61
CA GLU A 172 2.83 16.19 -12.22
C GLU A 172 3.70 15.11 -11.56
N LEU A 173 3.19 14.45 -10.51
CA LEU A 173 3.91 13.40 -9.81
C LEU A 173 4.17 12.20 -10.72
N SER A 174 3.21 11.87 -11.60
CA SER A 174 3.35 10.87 -12.66
C SER A 174 4.52 11.18 -13.60
N ALA A 175 4.71 12.44 -14.00
CA ALA A 175 5.85 12.84 -14.82
C ALA A 175 7.19 12.64 -14.09
N ARG A 176 7.27 13.03 -12.81
CA ARG A 176 8.47 12.84 -12.00
C ARG A 176 8.82 11.36 -11.80
N LEU A 177 7.83 10.50 -11.65
CA LEU A 177 8.03 9.04 -11.59
C LEU A 177 8.56 8.46 -12.90
N ARG A 178 8.05 8.90 -14.05
CA ARG A 178 8.58 8.47 -15.37
C ARG A 178 10.06 8.82 -15.51
N GLU A 179 10.46 10.03 -15.12
CA GLU A 179 11.88 10.41 -15.14
C GLU A 179 12.73 9.54 -14.19
N ALA A 180 12.20 9.19 -13.02
CA ALA A 180 12.90 8.33 -12.07
C ALA A 180 13.09 6.90 -12.62
N ILE A 181 12.10 6.38 -13.34
CA ILE A 181 12.19 5.08 -14.05
C ILE A 181 13.28 5.15 -15.13
N GLU A 182 13.27 6.18 -15.97
CA GLU A 182 14.28 6.36 -17.03
C GLU A 182 15.70 6.52 -16.48
N LYS A 183 15.85 7.21 -15.35
CA LYS A 183 17.13 7.37 -14.62
C LYS A 183 17.54 6.11 -13.85
N LYS A 184 16.71 5.06 -13.82
CA LYS A 184 16.95 3.78 -13.14
C LYS A 184 17.24 3.94 -11.63
N VAL A 185 16.55 4.87 -10.97
CA VAL A 185 16.73 5.16 -9.53
C VAL A 185 15.67 4.52 -8.62
N LEU A 186 14.68 3.83 -9.20
CA LEU A 186 13.64 3.10 -8.45
C LEU A 186 13.97 1.61 -8.33
N SER A 187 13.57 0.99 -7.20
CA SER A 187 13.69 -0.45 -6.97
C SER A 187 12.83 -1.25 -7.95
N THR A 188 13.19 -2.52 -8.20
CA THR A 188 12.38 -3.42 -9.03
C THR A 188 10.96 -3.56 -8.49
N SER A 189 10.79 -3.67 -7.17
CA SER A 189 9.48 -3.77 -6.51
C SER A 189 8.61 -2.56 -6.79
N ASP A 190 9.16 -1.35 -6.67
CA ASP A 190 8.42 -0.12 -6.91
C ASP A 190 8.10 0.11 -8.37
N LYS A 191 9.05 -0.21 -9.27
CA LYS A 191 8.80 -0.18 -10.71
C LYS A 191 7.61 -1.07 -11.08
N TYR A 192 7.61 -2.33 -10.61
CA TYR A 192 6.49 -3.23 -10.81
C TYR A 192 5.20 -2.70 -10.18
N GLY A 193 5.24 -2.20 -8.95
CA GLY A 193 4.08 -1.65 -8.26
C GLY A 193 3.42 -0.48 -9.00
N ILE A 194 4.22 0.45 -9.53
CA ILE A 194 3.73 1.56 -10.35
C ILE A 194 3.05 1.04 -11.61
N LEU A 195 3.66 0.07 -12.30
CA LEU A 195 3.10 -0.52 -13.51
C LEU A 195 1.76 -1.22 -13.25
N ASP A 196 1.69 -2.05 -12.21
CA ASP A 196 0.48 -2.76 -11.81
C ASP A 196 -0.65 -1.79 -11.43
N ASP A 197 -0.32 -0.70 -10.72
CA ASP A 197 -1.30 0.32 -10.35
C ASP A 197 -1.85 1.05 -11.58
N TYR A 198 -1.01 1.50 -12.51
CA TYR A 198 -1.48 2.17 -13.73
C TYR A 198 -2.32 1.24 -14.62
N TYR A 199 -1.95 -0.04 -14.69
CA TYR A 199 -2.74 -1.04 -15.41
C TYR A 199 -4.13 -1.20 -14.77
N ALA A 200 -4.18 -1.44 -13.46
CA ALA A 200 -5.44 -1.63 -12.75
C ALA A 200 -6.34 -0.38 -12.78
N LEU A 201 -5.76 0.81 -12.65
CA LEU A 201 -6.47 2.09 -12.74
C LEU A 201 -7.02 2.34 -14.15
N SER A 202 -6.28 1.94 -15.19
CA SER A 202 -6.76 2.02 -16.58
C SER A 202 -7.90 1.04 -16.84
N MET A 203 -7.77 -0.21 -16.36
CA MET A 203 -8.81 -1.22 -16.48
C MET A 203 -10.09 -0.85 -15.72
N ALA A 204 -9.96 -0.16 -14.59
CA ALA A 204 -11.08 0.36 -13.82
C ALA A 204 -11.64 1.70 -14.35
N CYS A 205 -11.18 2.18 -15.51
CA CYS A 205 -11.56 3.48 -16.09
C CYS A 205 -11.31 4.69 -15.16
N GLN A 206 -10.40 4.56 -14.19
CA GLN A 206 -10.03 5.64 -13.26
C GLN A 206 -8.88 6.50 -13.80
N GLN A 207 -8.16 6.02 -14.82
CA GLN A 207 -7.18 6.75 -15.60
C GLN A 207 -7.31 6.39 -17.09
N PRO A 208 -6.97 7.31 -18.02
CA PRO A 208 -6.95 7.00 -19.45
C PRO A 208 -5.86 5.97 -19.79
N LEU A 209 -6.13 5.11 -20.79
CA LEU A 209 -5.12 4.20 -21.35
C LEU A 209 -3.85 4.94 -21.80
N ALA A 210 -3.99 6.18 -22.28
CA ALA A 210 -2.86 7.03 -22.66
C ALA A 210 -1.86 7.25 -21.51
N SER A 211 -2.33 7.32 -20.26
CA SER A 211 -1.48 7.46 -19.07
C SER A 211 -0.63 6.21 -18.84
N LEU A 212 -1.23 5.02 -19.02
CA LEU A 212 -0.49 3.74 -18.96
C LEU A 212 0.52 3.64 -20.10
N LEU A 213 0.15 3.98 -21.34
CA LEU A 213 1.07 3.94 -22.48
C LEU A 213 2.25 4.89 -22.30
N ALA A 214 2.01 6.10 -21.76
CA ALA A 214 3.06 7.05 -21.45
C ALA A 214 4.01 6.53 -20.35
N LEU A 215 3.47 5.83 -19.34
CA LEU A 215 4.29 5.16 -18.34
C LEU A 215 5.13 4.02 -18.97
N MET A 216 4.52 3.16 -19.77
CA MET A 216 5.22 2.04 -20.44
C MET A 216 6.37 2.52 -21.34
N ALA A 217 6.26 3.69 -21.95
CA ALA A 217 7.34 4.30 -22.72
C ALA A 217 8.61 4.57 -21.87
N ALA A 218 8.46 4.88 -20.58
CA ALA A 218 9.58 5.05 -19.65
C ALA A 218 10.33 3.73 -19.40
N TYR A 219 9.67 2.58 -19.58
CA TYR A 219 10.23 1.24 -19.41
C TYR A 219 10.94 0.69 -20.66
N ARG A 220 11.13 1.49 -21.71
CA ARG A 220 11.66 1.02 -23.01
C ARG A 220 13.03 0.31 -22.94
N GLU A 221 13.83 0.60 -21.90
CA GLU A 221 15.16 0.00 -21.66
C GLU A 221 15.17 -1.01 -20.50
N GLU A 222 14.00 -1.51 -20.10
CA GLU A 222 13.87 -2.44 -18.98
C GLU A 222 14.31 -3.87 -19.37
N HIS A 223 14.99 -4.53 -18.44
CA HIS A 223 15.50 -5.90 -18.61
C HIS A 223 15.15 -6.82 -17.44
N ASP A 224 14.58 -6.27 -16.37
CA ASP A 224 14.17 -7.07 -15.21
C ASP A 224 13.00 -8.00 -15.57
N TYR A 225 13.20 -9.29 -15.33
CA TYR A 225 12.21 -10.33 -15.63
C TYR A 225 10.86 -10.06 -14.96
N ILE A 226 10.84 -9.60 -13.71
CA ILE A 226 9.61 -9.37 -12.93
C ILE A 226 8.78 -8.28 -13.59
N ILE A 227 9.42 -7.24 -14.12
CA ILE A 227 8.71 -6.13 -14.76
C ILE A 227 8.21 -6.59 -16.13
N LEU A 228 9.07 -7.19 -16.95
CA LEU A 228 8.74 -7.61 -18.31
C LEU A 228 7.63 -8.67 -18.34
N SER A 229 7.64 -9.63 -17.42
CA SER A 229 6.61 -10.68 -17.35
C SER A 229 5.22 -10.14 -17.04
N ASN A 230 5.11 -8.92 -16.51
CA ASN A 230 3.83 -8.32 -16.10
C ASN A 230 3.44 -7.11 -16.96
N LEU A 231 4.22 -6.76 -17.98
CA LEU A 231 3.98 -5.59 -18.83
C LEU A 231 2.95 -5.85 -19.94
N ILE A 232 2.73 -7.13 -20.29
CA ILE A 232 1.87 -7.57 -21.41
C ILE A 232 0.94 -8.75 -20.99
N SER A 233 1.02 -9.23 -19.74
CA SER A 233 0.30 -10.42 -19.27
C SER A 233 -1.13 -10.14 -18.79
#